data_AF-A0A0G3Z8M9-F1
#
_entry.id   AF-A0A0G3Z8M9-F1
#
_cell.length_a   1.000
_cell.length_b   1.000
_cell.length_c   1.000
_cell.angle_alpha   90.00
_cell.angle_beta   90.00
_cell.angle_gamma   90.00
#
_symmetry.space_group_name_H-M   'P 1'
#
loop_
_entity.id
_entity.type
_entity.pdbx_description
1 polymer ?
#
loop_
_entity_poly.entity_id
_entity_poly.type
_entity_poly.pdbx_seq_one_letter_code
_entity_poly.pdbx_strand_id
1 'polypeptide(L)'
;FDKAEGGGIDLISHIITRHLKIPCAVLMGANLANEVAEGNFCETTIGCTDKKYGKVLRDLFQANHFRVVVVDDADAVEVCGALKNIVACGA
;
A
#
# COMPACT_ATOMS: atom_id res chain seq x y z
N PHE A 1 -9.37 7.70 2.18
CA PHE A 1 -10.08 7.89 0.91
C PHE A 1 -10.94 9.12 1.03
N ASP A 2 -11.10 9.85 -0.07
CA ASP A 2 -12.06 10.94 -0.19
C ASP A 2 -13.02 10.64 -1.35
N LYS A 3 -14.00 11.51 -1.60
CA LYS A 3 -14.87 11.42 -2.77
C LYS A 3 -14.20 12.10 -3.96
N ALA A 4 -13.94 11.34 -5.03
CA ALA A 4 -13.41 11.89 -6.27
C ALA A 4 -14.42 12.84 -6.94
N GLU A 5 -13.92 13.84 -7.66
CA GLU A 5 -14.75 14.73 -8.46
C GLU A 5 -15.45 13.93 -9.57
N GLY A 6 -16.78 14.07 -9.69
CA GLY A 6 -17.59 13.22 -10.58
C GLY A 6 -18.07 11.90 -9.96
N GLY A 7 -17.69 11.60 -8.70
CA GLY A 7 -18.08 10.40 -7.98
C GLY A 7 -17.00 9.31 -7.96
N GLY A 8 -17.13 8.34 -7.07
CA GLY A 8 -16.11 7.31 -6.82
C GLY A 8 -15.18 7.64 -5.67
N ILE A 9 -14.10 6.86 -5.56
CA ILE A 9 -13.15 6.90 -4.45
C ILE A 9 -11.88 7.62 -4.91
N ASP A 10 -11.48 8.67 -4.20
CA ASP A 10 -10.18 9.31 -4.33
C ASP A 10 -9.17 8.62 -3.40
N LEU A 11 -8.10 8.11 -3.99
CA LEU A 11 -7.06 7.37 -3.28
C LEU A 11 -6.22 8.30 -2.42
N ILE A 12 -5.77 7.83 -1.25
CA ILE A 12 -4.95 8.62 -0.35
C ILE A 12 -3.61 8.96 -1.01
N SER A 13 -3.01 8.02 -1.75
CA SER A 13 -1.79 8.30 -2.52
C SER A 13 -1.97 9.42 -3.54
N HIS A 14 -3.13 9.48 -4.21
CA HIS A 14 -3.48 10.55 -5.15
C HIS A 14 -3.67 11.89 -4.44
N ILE A 15 -4.34 11.91 -3.29
CA ILE A 15 -4.51 13.11 -2.46
C ILE A 15 -3.13 13.64 -2.03
N ILE A 16 -2.26 12.79 -1.49
CA ILE A 16 -0.90 13.15 -1.07
C ILE A 16 -0.12 13.75 -2.25
N THR A 17 -0.11 13.06 -3.39
CA THR A 17 0.59 13.52 -4.61
C THR A 17 0.06 14.88 -5.07
N ARG A 18 -1.26 15.08 -5.03
CA ARG A 18 -1.91 16.33 -5.45
C ARG A 18 -1.54 17.51 -4.55
N HIS A 19 -1.48 17.30 -3.24
CA HIS A 19 -1.16 18.36 -2.28
C HIS A 19 0.34 18.66 -2.18
N LEU A 20 1.18 17.62 -2.16
CA LEU A 20 2.61 17.76 -1.90
C LEU A 20 3.47 17.83 -3.16
N LYS A 21 2.91 17.50 -4.34
CA LYS A 21 3.62 17.49 -5.63
C LYS A 21 4.85 16.58 -5.66
N ILE A 22 4.79 15.47 -4.94
CA ILE A 22 5.84 14.44 -4.90
C ILE A 22 5.28 13.06 -5.31
N PRO A 23 6.09 12.16 -5.90
CA PRO A 23 5.67 10.79 -6.16
C PRO A 23 5.31 10.06 -4.87
N CYS A 24 4.19 9.33 -4.88
CA CYS A 24 3.75 8.51 -3.76
C CYS A 24 3.63 7.05 -4.21
N ALA A 25 4.33 6.15 -3.52
CA ALA A 25 4.10 4.71 -3.61
C ALA A 25 3.20 4.27 -2.45
N VAL A 26 2.65 3.06 -2.55
CA VAL A 26 1.80 2.48 -1.49
C VAL A 26 2.42 1.20 -0.96
N LEU A 27 2.20 0.91 0.32
CA LEU A 27 2.56 -0.36 0.96
C LEU A 27 1.30 -0.90 1.63
N MET A 28 0.77 -2.01 1.13
CA MET A 28 -0.45 -2.64 1.63
C MET A 28 -0.24 -4.14 1.80
N GLY A 29 -0.80 -4.73 2.85
CA GLY A 29 -0.74 -6.17 3.08
C GLY A 29 -1.59 -6.61 4.27
N ALA A 30 -1.49 -7.89 4.61
CA ALA A 30 -2.05 -8.44 5.84
C ALA A 30 -1.04 -8.22 6.97
N ASN A 31 -0.93 -6.97 7.42
CA ASN A 31 0.03 -6.57 8.45
C ASN A 31 -0.69 -6.03 9.68
N LEU A 32 -0.56 -6.73 10.81
CA LEU A 32 -0.91 -6.21 12.12
C LEU A 32 0.36 -5.64 12.77
N ALA A 33 0.31 -4.39 13.22
CA ALA A 33 1.49 -3.66 13.65
C ALA A 33 2.24 -4.36 14.81
N ASN A 34 1.50 -4.97 15.74
CA ASN A 34 2.07 -5.75 16.84
C ASN A 34 2.77 -7.01 16.36
N GLU A 35 2.20 -7.75 15.40
CA GLU A 35 2.82 -8.96 14.86
C GLU A 35 4.12 -8.66 14.11
N VAL A 36 4.12 -7.55 13.35
CA VAL A 36 5.34 -7.06 12.68
C VAL A 36 6.41 -6.71 13.71
N ALA A 37 6.04 -6.01 14.79
CA ALA A 37 6.98 -5.60 15.84
C ALA A 37 7.54 -6.79 16.64
N GLU A 38 6.75 -7.85 16.81
CA GLU A 38 7.17 -9.11 17.46
C GLU A 38 8.05 -9.98 16.57
N GLY A 39 8.24 -9.63 15.29
CA GLY A 39 9.01 -10.43 14.34
C GLY A 39 8.26 -11.66 13.85
N ASN A 40 6.93 -11.67 13.93
CA ASN A 40 6.12 -12.73 13.33
C ASN A 40 6.18 -12.61 11.80
N PHE A 41 6.19 -13.76 11.13
CA PHE A 41 6.26 -13.79 9.66
C PHE A 41 5.02 -13.16 9.03
N CYS A 42 5.23 -12.18 8.16
CA CYS A 42 4.17 -11.63 7.31
C CYS A 42 4.72 -11.14 5.96
N GLU A 43 3.82 -10.91 5.03
CA GLU A 43 4.11 -10.44 3.68
C GLU A 43 3.40 -9.11 3.41
N THR A 44 3.98 -8.28 2.55
CA THR A 44 3.37 -7.04 2.09
C THR A 44 3.64 -6.80 0.61
N THR A 45 2.79 -5.99 -0.01
CA THR A 45 2.94 -5.54 -1.38
C THR A 45 3.23 -4.05 -1.42
N ILE A 46 4.23 -3.65 -2.20
CA ILE A 46 4.48 -2.26 -2.56
C ILE A 46 3.97 -2.03 -3.98
N GLY A 47 3.05 -1.09 -4.14
CA GLY A 47 2.62 -0.58 -5.43
C GLY A 47 3.47 0.64 -5.82
N CYS A 48 4.29 0.52 -6.85
CA CYS A 48 5.18 1.59 -7.29
C CYS A 48 5.45 1.52 -8.81
N THR A 49 5.07 2.57 -9.53
CA THR A 49 5.25 2.66 -11.00
C THR A 49 6.71 2.89 -11.40
N ASP A 50 7.52 3.58 -10.58
CA ASP A 50 8.96 3.74 -10.81
C ASP A 50 9.73 2.52 -10.28
N LYS A 51 10.25 1.69 -11.19
CA LYS A 51 11.00 0.48 -10.85
C LYS A 51 12.26 0.73 -10.02
N LYS A 52 12.94 1.86 -10.21
CA LYS A 52 14.13 2.20 -9.42
C LYS A 52 13.72 2.55 -8.00
N TYR A 53 12.66 3.35 -7.85
CA TYR A 53 12.13 3.73 -6.55
C TYR A 53 11.54 2.52 -5.81
N GLY A 54 10.77 1.67 -6.50
CA GLY A 54 10.22 0.44 -5.97
C GLY A 54 11.30 -0.52 -5.44
N LYS A 55 12.44 -0.63 -6.12
CA LYS A 55 13.59 -1.40 -5.61
C LYS A 55 14.15 -0.82 -4.32
N VAL A 56 14.35 0.50 -4.27
CA VAL A 56 14.83 1.19 -3.05
C VAL A 56 13.88 0.95 -1.88
N LEU A 57 12.58 1.11 -2.11
CA LEU A 57 11.56 0.88 -1.08
C LEU A 57 11.52 -0.58 -0.62
N ARG A 58 11.61 -1.54 -1.56
CA ARG A 58 11.71 -2.96 -1.22
C ARG A 58 12.90 -3.22 -0.32
N ASP A 59 14.08 -2.77 -0.71
CA ASP A 59 15.31 -3.04 0.03
C ASP A 59 15.30 -2.33 1.41
N LEU A 60 14.55 -1.22 1.54
CA LEU A 60 14.34 -0.51 2.81
C LEU A 60 13.39 -1.25 3.77
N PHE A 61 12.28 -1.80 3.26
CA PHE A 61 11.26 -2.44 4.10
C PHE A 61 11.44 -3.95 4.28
N GLN A 62 12.20 -4.61 3.40
CA GLN A 62 12.46 -6.04 3.46
C GLN A 62 13.19 -6.42 4.76
N ALA A 63 12.66 -7.41 5.48
CA ALA A 63 13.31 -8.00 6.64
C ALA A 63 13.11 -9.53 6.68
N ASN A 64 13.79 -10.22 7.61
CA ASN A 64 13.72 -11.69 7.74
C ASN A 64 12.28 -12.21 7.93
N HIS A 65 11.46 -11.45 8.64
CA HIS A 65 10.07 -11.80 8.96
C HIS A 65 9.06 -10.90 8.23
N PHE A 66 9.52 -10.02 7.34
CA PHE A 66 8.68 -9.08 6.61
C PHE A 66 9.04 -9.11 5.13
N ARG A 67 8.35 -9.95 4.36
CA ARG A 67 8.66 -10.16 2.95
C ARG A 67 7.90 -9.18 2.06
N VAL A 68 8.64 -8.49 1.21
CA VAL A 68 8.13 -7.43 0.33
C VAL A 68 8.12 -7.88 -1.13
N VAL A 69 6.96 -7.75 -1.77
CA VAL A 69 6.78 -7.89 -3.22
C VAL A 69 6.49 -6.51 -3.80
N VAL A 70 7.06 -6.19 -4.97
CA VAL A 70 6.80 -4.92 -5.67
C VAL A 70 6.00 -5.21 -6.93
N VAL A 71 4.96 -4.42 -7.14
CA VAL A 71 4.13 -4.41 -8.36
C VAL A 71 4.04 -3.00 -8.92
N ASP A 72 3.73 -2.86 -10.20
CA ASP A 72 3.66 -1.59 -10.91
C ASP A 72 2.26 -0.94 -10.92
N ASP A 73 1.29 -1.56 -10.24
CA ASP A 73 -0.08 -1.05 -10.09
C ASP A 73 -0.34 -0.56 -8.64
N ALA A 74 -0.09 0.72 -8.39
CA ALA A 74 -0.29 1.32 -7.06
C ALA A 74 -1.77 1.43 -6.69
N ASP A 75 -2.62 1.75 -7.67
CA ASP A 75 -4.05 1.98 -7.46
C ASP A 75 -4.75 0.68 -7.05
N ALA A 76 -4.48 -0.43 -7.75
CA ALA A 76 -5.05 -1.73 -7.40
C ALA A 76 -4.61 -2.18 -6.01
N VAL A 77 -3.33 -1.99 -5.65
CA VAL A 77 -2.80 -2.33 -4.32
C VAL A 77 -3.52 -1.54 -3.22
N GLU A 78 -3.70 -0.22 -3.41
CA GLU A 78 -4.36 0.63 -2.44
C GLU A 78 -5.85 0.33 -2.31
N VAL A 79 -6.55 0.13 -3.44
CA VAL A 79 -7.98 -0.21 -3.47
C VAL A 79 -8.22 -1.55 -2.78
N CYS A 80 -7.38 -2.57 -3.02
CA CYS A 80 -7.47 -3.85 -2.30
C CYS A 80 -7.38 -3.67 -0.78
N GLY A 81 -6.48 -2.79 -0.32
CA GLY A 81 -6.34 -2.43 1.09
C GLY A 81 -7.60 -1.78 1.68
N ALA A 82 -8.32 -0.99 0.88
CA ALA A 82 -9.59 -0.37 1.26
C ALA A 82 -10.73 -1.40 1.37
N LEU A 83 -10.92 -2.16 0.29
CA LEU A 83 -12.10 -3.00 0.10
C LEU A 83 -12.08 -4.22 1.01
N LYS A 84 -10.90 -4.71 1.43
CA LYS A 84 -10.80 -5.86 2.33
C LYS A 84 -11.59 -5.65 3.63
N ASN A 85 -11.66 -4.42 4.13
CA ASN A 85 -12.34 -4.11 5.39
C ASN A 85 -13.86 -4.19 5.21
N ILE A 86 -14.39 -3.80 4.04
CA ILE A 86 -15.82 -3.93 3.73
C ILE A 86 -16.19 -5.42 3.63
N VAL A 87 -15.37 -6.20 2.92
CA VAL A 87 -15.58 -7.66 2.79
C VAL A 87 -15.55 -8.33 4.16
N ALA A 88 -14.59 -7.97 5.03
CA ALA A 88 -14.49 -8.50 6.37
C ALA A 88 -15.70 -8.15 7.26
N CYS A 89 -16.30 -6.97 7.10
CA CYS A 89 -17.51 -6.58 7.84
C CYS A 89 -18.78 -7.29 7.37
N GLY A 90 -18.82 -7.75 6.11
CA GLY A 90 -19.96 -8.48 5.55
C GLY A 90 -19.93 -9.98 5.77
N ALA A 91 -18.81 -10.52 6.27
CA ALA A 91 -18.58 -11.94 6.55
C ALA A 91 -19.03 -12.36 7.96
#